data_AF-A0A8T5E6Z3-F1
#
_entry.id   AF-A0A8T5E6Z3-F1
#
_cell.length_a   1.000
_cell.length_b   1.000
_cell.length_c   1.000
_cell.angle_alpha   90.00
_cell.angle_beta   90.00
_cell.angle_gamma   90.00
#
_symmetry.space_group_name_H-M   'P 1'
#
loop_
_entity.id
_entity.type
_entity.pdbx_description
1 polymer ?
#
loop_
_entity_poly.entity_id
_entity_poly.type
_entity_poly.pdbx_seq_one_letter_code
_entity_poly.pdbx_strand_id
1 'polypeptide(L)'
;MTVNLELQENTELLEQFRETRSRTLELVKNLKKDDFVVQTASYMSPPKWHVGHVSWIYEAIMSKLDEDYEFHSKEFSEYLNSYYQQFGVPHDKKLRGITSRPTVDEIFQYFNTINQKVEKFITSRELSEDEKKIIIIGFHHECQHQELLVYDLQHLLAEQYLPVRKNKIVKQQEKQKEFVKISGGLYTMGYNGKNYCYDIELPEHKTYLKNFKIGIFPVTNQEYLEFMN
;
A
#
# COMPACT_ATOMS: atom_id res chain seq x y z
N MET A 1 13.25 30.34 -21.13
CA MET A 1 13.29 29.83 -19.75
C MET A 1 13.40 28.32 -19.84
N THR A 2 14.63 27.82 -19.83
CA THR A 2 14.91 26.39 -19.71
C THR A 2 14.50 25.99 -18.30
N VAL A 3 13.33 25.36 -18.17
CA VAL A 3 12.93 24.71 -16.92
C VAL A 3 13.97 23.61 -16.69
N ASN A 4 14.63 23.66 -15.53
CA ASN A 4 15.64 22.66 -15.19
C ASN A 4 14.93 21.30 -15.05
N LEU A 5 15.28 20.32 -15.90
CA LEU A 5 14.64 18.98 -15.91
C LEU A 5 14.72 18.31 -14.53
N GLU A 6 15.72 18.66 -13.74
CA GLU A 6 15.99 18.13 -12.40
C GLU A 6 15.04 18.70 -11.32
N LEU A 7 14.57 19.96 -11.46
CA LEU A 7 13.51 20.53 -10.60
C LEU A 7 12.14 19.91 -10.93
N GLN A 8 11.98 19.38 -12.13
CA GLN A 8 10.78 18.71 -12.59
C GLN A 8 10.61 17.33 -11.93
N GLU A 9 11.71 16.62 -11.63
CA GLU A 9 11.70 15.30 -10.99
C GLU A 9 11.23 15.34 -9.53
N ASN A 10 11.70 16.30 -8.72
CA ASN A 10 11.21 16.47 -7.35
C ASN A 10 9.73 16.91 -7.32
N THR A 11 9.29 17.65 -8.35
CA THR A 11 7.89 18.03 -8.52
C THR A 11 7.03 16.79 -8.79
N GLU A 12 7.48 15.89 -9.67
CA GLU A 12 6.78 14.64 -9.95
C GLU A 12 6.72 13.71 -8.72
N LEU A 13 7.82 13.57 -7.98
CA LEU A 13 7.85 12.76 -6.74
C LEU A 13 6.88 13.32 -5.68
N LEU A 14 6.83 14.64 -5.54
CA LEU A 14 5.90 15.31 -4.62
C LEU A 14 4.44 15.11 -5.03
N GLU A 15 4.14 15.19 -6.33
CA GLU A 15 2.80 14.92 -6.87
C GLU A 15 2.39 13.46 -6.64
N GLN A 16 3.28 12.50 -6.90
CA GLN A 16 3.03 11.08 -6.62
C GLN A 16 2.82 10.81 -5.13
N PHE A 17 3.60 11.46 -4.25
CA PHE A 17 3.39 11.39 -2.80
C PHE A 17 1.98 11.88 -2.46
N ARG A 18 1.62 13.09 -2.86
CA ARG A 18 0.30 13.70 -2.58
C ARG A 18 -0.84 12.86 -3.13
N GLU A 19 -0.70 12.34 -4.34
CA GLU A 19 -1.70 11.48 -4.95
C GLU A 19 -1.88 10.20 -4.12
N THR A 20 -0.77 9.54 -3.74
CA THR A 20 -0.80 8.34 -2.90
C THR A 20 -1.50 8.62 -1.57
N ARG A 21 -1.12 9.68 -0.85
CA ARG A 21 -1.76 10.07 0.41
C ARG A 21 -3.24 10.38 0.25
N SER A 22 -3.62 11.05 -0.84
CA SER A 22 -5.02 11.39 -1.11
C SER A 22 -5.91 10.17 -1.33
N ARG A 23 -5.39 9.10 -1.97
CA ARG A 23 -6.14 7.84 -2.17
C ARG A 23 -6.47 7.17 -0.84
N THR A 24 -5.55 7.18 0.13
CA THR A 24 -5.82 6.67 1.49
C THR A 24 -6.96 7.44 2.16
N LEU A 25 -6.96 8.77 2.06
CA LEU A 25 -8.05 9.61 2.60
C LEU A 25 -9.38 9.37 1.86
N GLU A 26 -9.33 9.14 0.54
CA GLU A 26 -10.51 8.84 -0.28
C GLU A 26 -11.21 7.55 0.19
N LEU A 27 -10.45 6.51 0.51
CA LEU A 27 -10.98 5.22 1.01
C LEU A 27 -11.71 5.36 2.35
N VAL A 28 -11.21 6.21 3.26
CA VAL A 28 -11.80 6.36 4.60
C VAL A 28 -12.80 7.50 4.73
N LYS A 29 -13.01 8.28 3.66
CA LYS A 29 -13.76 9.55 3.71
C LYS A 29 -15.17 9.44 4.28
N ASN A 30 -15.87 8.36 3.97
CA ASN A 30 -17.28 8.18 4.33
C ASN A 30 -17.50 7.35 5.61
N LEU A 31 -16.42 6.92 6.26
CA LEU A 31 -16.48 6.15 7.50
C LEU A 31 -16.93 7.03 8.68
N LYS A 32 -17.61 6.43 9.64
CA LYS A 32 -17.94 7.03 10.95
C LYS A 32 -16.82 6.74 11.94
N LYS A 33 -16.73 7.55 13.01
CA LYS A 33 -15.67 7.39 14.02
C LYS A 33 -15.61 5.97 14.60
N ASP A 34 -16.76 5.32 14.76
CA ASP A 34 -16.86 3.96 15.28
C ASP A 34 -16.26 2.91 14.33
N ASP A 35 -16.35 3.12 13.01
CA ASP A 35 -15.80 2.20 12.01
C ASP A 35 -14.27 2.13 12.08
N PHE A 36 -13.61 3.20 12.55
CA PHE A 36 -12.16 3.31 12.58
C PHE A 36 -11.46 2.46 13.65
N VAL A 37 -12.21 1.97 14.65
CA VAL A 37 -11.63 1.26 15.81
C VAL A 37 -11.86 -0.25 15.77
N VAL A 38 -12.85 -0.71 15.02
CA VAL A 38 -13.28 -2.11 15.04
C VAL A 38 -12.32 -3.00 14.25
N GLN A 39 -12.03 -4.18 14.81
CA GLN A 39 -11.32 -5.28 14.14
C GLN A 39 -12.23 -6.51 14.19
N THR A 40 -12.77 -6.95 13.04
CA THR A 40 -13.72 -8.07 12.99
C THR A 40 -13.07 -9.44 12.82
N ALA A 41 -11.76 -9.51 12.50
CA ALA A 41 -11.00 -10.74 12.48
C ALA A 41 -9.50 -10.52 12.80
N SER A 42 -8.84 -11.57 13.27
CA SER A 42 -7.44 -11.54 13.72
C SER A 42 -6.42 -11.18 12.62
N TYR A 43 -6.78 -11.38 11.36
CA TYR A 43 -5.95 -11.04 10.19
C TYR A 43 -6.19 -9.63 9.65
N MET A 44 -7.19 -8.91 10.16
CA MET A 44 -7.53 -7.55 9.76
C MET A 44 -6.81 -6.52 10.62
N SER A 45 -6.82 -5.25 10.22
CA SER A 45 -6.52 -4.14 11.13
C SER A 45 -7.60 -3.07 11.07
N PRO A 46 -7.86 -2.33 12.16
CA PRO A 46 -8.80 -1.21 12.12
C PRO A 46 -8.38 -0.14 11.12
N PRO A 47 -9.32 0.59 10.47
CA PRO A 47 -8.98 1.68 9.55
C PRO A 47 -8.05 2.73 10.16
N LYS A 48 -8.18 3.07 11.46
CA LYS A 48 -7.25 4.00 12.12
C LYS A 48 -5.82 3.47 12.16
N TRP A 49 -5.65 2.16 12.31
CA TRP A 49 -4.33 1.55 12.31
C TRP A 49 -3.71 1.64 10.92
N HIS A 50 -4.47 1.40 9.84
CA HIS A 50 -3.98 1.60 8.47
C HIS A 50 -3.50 3.05 8.24
N VAL A 51 -4.34 4.05 8.51
CA VAL A 51 -4.01 5.48 8.32
C VAL A 51 -2.79 5.90 9.15
N GLY A 52 -2.71 5.44 10.40
CA GLY A 52 -1.54 5.69 11.25
C GLY A 52 -0.29 4.98 10.72
N HIS A 53 -0.39 3.70 10.39
CA HIS A 53 0.75 2.87 10.02
C HIS A 53 1.43 3.35 8.74
N VAL A 54 0.64 3.75 7.74
CA VAL A 54 1.19 4.35 6.52
C VAL A 54 1.80 5.74 6.76
N SER A 55 1.55 6.37 7.91
CA SER A 55 2.27 7.59 8.31
C SER A 55 3.55 7.23 9.07
N TRP A 56 3.48 6.21 9.93
CA TRP A 56 4.62 5.69 10.67
C TRP A 56 5.74 5.15 9.76
N ILE A 57 5.41 4.51 8.64
CA ILE A 57 6.44 4.05 7.69
C ILE A 57 7.26 5.22 7.14
N TYR A 58 6.65 6.41 6.93
CA TYR A 58 7.41 7.59 6.52
C TYR A 58 8.27 8.15 7.65
N GLU A 59 7.87 8.05 8.92
CA GLU A 59 8.79 8.37 10.02
C GLU A 59 10.02 7.45 10.01
N ALA A 60 9.81 6.15 9.83
CA ALA A 60 10.87 5.16 9.72
C ALA A 60 11.78 5.38 8.50
N ILE A 61 11.25 5.91 7.39
CA ILE A 61 12.03 6.33 6.23
C ILE A 61 12.80 7.61 6.55
N MET A 62 12.13 8.62 7.09
CA MET A 62 12.75 9.90 7.43
C MET A 62 13.88 9.75 8.45
N SER A 63 13.75 8.85 9.42
CA SER A 63 14.82 8.56 10.39
C SER A 63 16.05 7.88 9.78
N LYS A 64 15.97 7.41 8.53
CA LYS A 64 17.13 6.91 7.77
C LYS A 64 17.72 7.99 6.86
N LEU A 65 16.93 9.01 6.53
CA LEU A 65 17.31 10.09 5.61
C LEU A 65 17.84 11.34 6.33
N ASP A 66 17.48 11.48 7.60
CA ASP A 66 17.81 12.60 8.47
C ASP A 66 18.21 12.04 9.84
N GLU A 67 19.49 12.16 10.17
CA GLU A 67 20.06 11.64 11.43
C GLU A 67 19.48 12.34 12.66
N ASP A 68 19.00 13.58 12.51
CA ASP A 68 18.40 14.38 13.57
C ASP A 68 16.87 14.19 13.66
N TYR A 69 16.30 13.23 12.91
CA TYR A 69 14.85 13.03 12.87
C TYR A 69 14.30 12.47 14.19
N GLU A 70 13.43 13.25 14.83
CA GLU A 70 12.66 12.81 15.97
C GLU A 70 11.28 12.26 15.57
N PHE A 71 11.01 11.03 15.99
CA PHE A 71 9.69 10.41 15.89
C PHE A 71 8.66 11.23 16.66
N HIS A 72 7.45 11.34 16.11
CA HIS A 72 6.36 12.11 16.68
C HIS A 72 5.97 11.67 18.09
N SER A 73 5.90 10.36 18.33
CA SER A 73 5.59 9.79 19.64
C SER A 73 6.05 8.34 19.73
N LYS A 74 6.65 7.99 20.88
CA LYS A 74 7.03 6.62 21.20
C LYS A 74 5.82 5.69 21.26
N GLU A 75 4.73 6.13 21.89
CA GLU A 75 3.47 5.36 21.99
C GLU A 75 2.89 5.05 20.60
N PHE A 76 2.92 6.03 19.70
CA PHE A 76 2.47 5.84 18.31
C PHE A 76 3.37 4.82 17.60
N SER A 77 4.68 4.93 17.76
CA SER A 77 5.63 4.01 17.16
C SER A 77 5.40 2.57 17.62
N GLU A 78 5.18 2.35 18.92
CA GLU A 78 4.90 1.03 19.49
C GLU A 78 3.58 0.43 18.94
N TYR A 79 2.53 1.24 18.85
CA TYR A 79 1.23 0.78 18.33
C TYR A 79 1.21 0.56 16.81
N LEU A 80 1.90 1.41 16.05
CA LEU A 80 1.87 1.43 14.59
C LEU A 80 2.96 0.58 13.96
N ASN A 81 4.00 0.16 14.67
CA ASN A 81 5.00 -0.77 14.16
C ASN A 81 4.36 -2.13 13.82
N SER A 82 4.45 -2.53 12.56
CA SER A 82 3.85 -3.76 12.06
C SER A 82 4.66 -5.02 12.40
N TYR A 83 5.97 -4.98 12.16
CA TYR A 83 6.88 -6.12 12.34
C TYR A 83 8.39 -5.75 12.35
N TYR A 84 8.74 -4.46 12.36
CA TYR A 84 10.12 -4.01 12.27
C TYR A 84 10.79 -4.02 13.65
N GLN A 85 11.53 -5.09 13.94
CA GLN A 85 12.21 -5.31 15.23
C GLN A 85 13.20 -4.19 15.62
N GLN A 86 13.78 -3.51 14.62
CA GLN A 86 14.67 -2.36 14.87
C GLN A 86 13.97 -1.18 15.55
N PHE A 87 12.64 -1.10 15.47
CA PHE A 87 11.82 -0.07 16.12
C PHE A 87 11.10 -0.60 17.37
N GLY A 88 11.55 -1.73 17.93
CA GLY A 88 10.99 -2.33 19.15
C GLY A 88 10.12 -3.55 18.90
N VAL A 89 9.44 -4.01 19.97
CA VAL A 89 8.54 -5.18 19.93
C VAL A 89 7.24 -4.78 19.23
N PRO A 90 6.87 -5.41 18.10
CA PRO A 90 5.64 -5.08 17.39
C PRO A 90 4.39 -5.38 18.23
N HIS A 91 3.40 -4.50 18.16
CA HIS A 91 2.09 -4.75 18.78
C HIS A 91 1.40 -5.93 18.12
N ASP A 92 0.81 -6.83 18.92
CA ASP A 92 0.12 -8.01 18.39
C ASP A 92 -1.00 -7.57 17.44
N LYS A 93 -0.92 -8.04 16.19
CA LYS A 93 -1.90 -7.76 15.14
C LYS A 93 -3.32 -8.09 15.58
N LYS A 94 -3.51 -9.15 16.38
CA LYS A 94 -4.83 -9.58 16.87
C LYS A 94 -5.45 -8.61 17.88
N LEU A 95 -4.64 -7.74 18.47
CA LEU A 95 -5.02 -6.82 19.53
C LEU A 95 -5.08 -5.36 19.05
N ARG A 96 -5.03 -5.10 17.73
CA ARG A 96 -5.08 -3.73 17.21
C ARG A 96 -6.44 -3.06 17.47
N GLY A 97 -7.53 -3.82 17.39
CA GLY A 97 -8.90 -3.32 17.59
C GLY A 97 -9.33 -3.09 19.03
N ILE A 98 -8.58 -3.58 20.03
CA ILE A 98 -8.86 -3.30 21.45
C ILE A 98 -8.14 -2.04 21.95
N THR A 99 -7.30 -1.44 21.12
CA THR A 99 -6.48 -0.28 21.48
C THR A 99 -7.21 1.02 21.17
N SER A 100 -7.73 1.68 22.21
CA SER A 100 -8.54 2.91 22.08
C SER A 100 -7.75 4.20 21.90
N ARG A 101 -6.42 4.16 22.13
CA ARG A 101 -5.48 5.25 21.90
C ARG A 101 -4.33 4.80 20.98
N PRO A 102 -3.87 5.63 20.04
CA PRO A 102 -4.34 6.98 19.75
C PRO A 102 -5.79 7.00 19.21
N THR A 103 -6.48 8.11 19.47
CA THR A 103 -7.82 8.39 18.95
C THR A 103 -7.80 8.57 17.44
N VAL A 104 -8.98 8.48 16.81
CA VAL A 104 -9.13 8.73 15.37
C VAL A 104 -8.64 10.14 15.02
N ASP A 105 -9.01 11.15 15.81
CA ASP A 105 -8.64 12.54 15.55
C ASP A 105 -7.11 12.75 15.67
N GLU A 106 -6.47 12.14 16.67
CA GLU A 106 -5.01 12.15 16.82
C GLU A 106 -4.29 11.44 15.66
N ILE A 107 -4.84 10.33 15.14
CA ILE A 107 -4.28 9.63 13.96
C ILE A 107 -4.36 10.51 12.71
N PHE A 108 -5.47 11.23 12.49
CA PHE A 108 -5.57 12.14 11.34
C PHE A 108 -4.69 13.39 11.50
N GLN A 109 -4.54 13.91 12.72
CA GLN A 109 -3.58 14.97 13.00
C GLN A 109 -2.15 14.49 12.68
N TYR A 110 -1.79 13.30 13.16
CA TYR A 110 -0.51 12.65 12.88
C TYR A 110 -0.29 12.45 11.38
N PHE A 111 -1.28 11.93 10.65
CA PHE A 111 -1.24 11.78 9.19
C PHE A 111 -0.91 13.11 8.50
N ASN A 112 -1.58 14.20 8.88
CA ASN A 112 -1.31 15.52 8.32
C ASN A 112 0.08 16.06 8.69
N THR A 113 0.51 15.88 9.94
CA THR A 113 1.85 16.28 10.39
C THR A 113 2.94 15.55 9.62
N ILE A 114 2.82 14.25 9.41
CA ILE A 114 3.80 13.48 8.64
C ILE A 114 3.81 13.90 7.17
N ASN A 115 2.65 14.16 6.57
CA ASN A 115 2.59 14.70 5.21
C ASN A 115 3.37 16.01 5.11
N GLN A 116 3.14 16.96 6.02
CA GLN A 116 3.87 18.24 6.02
C GLN A 116 5.39 18.05 6.19
N LYS A 117 5.83 17.14 7.06
CA LYS A 117 7.25 16.82 7.25
C LYS A 117 7.87 16.26 5.95
N VAL A 118 7.22 15.29 5.32
CA VAL A 118 7.72 14.64 4.09
C VAL A 118 7.70 15.60 2.90
N GLU A 119 6.63 16.38 2.72
CA GLU A 119 6.57 17.41 1.66
C GLU A 119 7.66 18.47 1.83
N LYS A 120 7.88 18.92 3.07
CA LYS A 120 8.96 19.86 3.38
C LYS A 120 10.32 19.23 3.07
N PHE A 121 10.53 17.96 3.40
CA PHE A 121 11.78 17.27 3.11
C PHE A 121 12.05 17.19 1.60
N ILE A 122 11.07 16.69 0.82
CA ILE A 122 11.17 16.56 -0.66
C ILE A 122 11.46 17.92 -1.34
N THR A 123 10.95 19.01 -0.78
CA THR A 123 11.11 20.36 -1.35
C THR A 123 12.30 21.15 -0.78
N SER A 124 12.93 20.66 0.30
CA SER A 124 13.99 21.40 0.99
C SER A 124 15.33 21.39 0.27
N ARG A 125 15.59 20.34 -0.52
CA ARG A 125 16.84 20.14 -1.26
C ARG A 125 16.65 19.16 -2.41
N GLU A 126 17.69 19.06 -3.23
CA GLU A 126 17.81 17.96 -4.18
C GLU A 126 18.02 16.63 -3.44
N LEU A 127 17.33 15.59 -3.91
CA LEU A 127 17.41 14.25 -3.37
C LEU A 127 18.29 13.40 -4.28
N SER A 128 19.19 12.63 -3.69
CA SER A 128 19.91 11.59 -4.41
C SER A 128 18.98 10.46 -4.84
N GLU A 129 19.41 9.68 -5.83
CA GLU A 129 18.60 8.56 -6.35
C GLU A 129 18.21 7.54 -5.30
N ASP A 130 19.08 7.27 -4.31
CA ASP A 130 18.77 6.33 -3.23
C ASP A 130 17.73 6.88 -2.25
N GLU A 131 17.72 8.20 -2.04
CA GLU A 131 16.70 8.89 -1.25
C GLU A 131 15.34 8.89 -1.96
N LYS A 132 15.33 9.15 -3.28
CA LYS A 132 14.13 9.00 -4.10
C LYS A 132 13.59 7.57 -4.01
N LYS A 133 14.44 6.55 -4.16
CA LYS A 133 14.05 5.13 -4.07
C LYS A 133 13.42 4.77 -2.73
N ILE A 134 13.98 5.21 -1.60
CA ILE A 134 13.41 4.85 -0.29
C ILE A 134 12.07 5.55 -0.04
N ILE A 135 11.87 6.76 -0.57
CA ILE A 135 10.57 7.44 -0.54
C ILE A 135 9.55 6.68 -1.42
N ILE A 136 9.96 6.23 -2.60
CA ILE A 136 9.13 5.41 -3.51
C ILE A 136 8.74 4.08 -2.84
N ILE A 137 9.62 3.44 -2.06
CA ILE A 137 9.26 2.28 -1.22
C ILE A 137 8.07 2.62 -0.31
N GLY A 138 8.09 3.80 0.32
CA GLY A 138 6.97 4.29 1.13
C GLY A 138 5.66 4.38 0.34
N PHE A 139 5.71 4.83 -0.92
CA PHE A 139 4.52 4.94 -1.79
C PHE A 139 3.93 3.56 -2.07
N HIS A 140 4.78 2.60 -2.42
CA HIS A 140 4.36 1.23 -2.75
C HIS A 140 3.86 0.48 -1.51
N HIS A 141 4.49 0.69 -0.35
CA HIS A 141 3.99 0.19 0.93
C HIS A 141 2.60 0.76 1.27
N GLU A 142 2.38 2.06 1.07
CA GLU A 142 1.05 2.64 1.25
C GLU A 142 0.04 2.11 0.23
N CYS A 143 0.42 1.89 -1.03
CA CYS A 143 -0.44 1.24 -2.02
C CYS A 143 -0.86 -0.17 -1.57
N GLN A 144 0.04 -0.95 -0.97
CA GLN A 144 -0.32 -2.23 -0.35
C GLN A 144 -1.38 -2.01 0.74
N HIS A 145 -1.15 -1.08 1.67
CA HIS A 145 -2.09 -0.77 2.73
C HIS A 145 -3.43 -0.20 2.25
N GLN A 146 -3.48 0.45 1.08
CA GLN A 146 -4.71 0.87 0.42
C GLN A 146 -5.51 -0.34 -0.05
N GLU A 147 -4.88 -1.31 -0.72
CA GLU A 147 -5.53 -2.59 -1.05
C GLU A 147 -5.99 -3.32 0.23
N LEU A 148 -5.14 -3.33 1.26
CA LEU A 148 -5.47 -3.97 2.53
C LEU A 148 -6.71 -3.34 3.17
N LEU A 149 -6.75 -2.01 3.18
CA LEU A 149 -7.86 -1.26 3.71
C LEU A 149 -9.16 -1.55 2.95
N VAL A 150 -9.12 -1.74 1.62
CA VAL A 150 -10.33 -2.09 0.85
C VAL A 150 -10.91 -3.43 1.30
N TYR A 151 -10.09 -4.48 1.42
CA TYR A 151 -10.61 -5.77 1.88
C TYR A 151 -11.10 -5.68 3.34
N ASP A 152 -10.44 -4.87 4.17
CA ASP A 152 -10.79 -4.77 5.58
C ASP A 152 -12.13 -4.04 5.75
N LEU A 153 -12.36 -3.00 4.96
CA LEU A 153 -13.64 -2.29 4.89
C LEU A 153 -14.75 -3.18 4.32
N GLN A 154 -14.46 -4.01 3.32
CA GLN A 154 -15.43 -4.97 2.80
C GLN A 154 -15.83 -6.00 3.84
N HIS A 155 -14.89 -6.48 4.67
CA HIS A 155 -15.20 -7.44 5.73
C HIS A 155 -15.89 -6.78 6.93
N LEU A 156 -15.55 -5.53 7.25
CA LEU A 156 -16.17 -4.78 8.35
C LEU A 156 -17.60 -4.33 8.06
N LEU A 157 -17.82 -3.70 6.89
CA LEU A 157 -19.07 -3.01 6.56
C LEU A 157 -19.85 -3.68 5.44
N ALA A 158 -19.23 -4.55 4.64
CA ALA A 158 -19.84 -5.19 3.48
C ALA A 158 -20.62 -4.19 2.61
N GLU A 159 -21.93 -4.39 2.45
CA GLU A 159 -22.82 -3.55 1.66
C GLU A 159 -23.00 -2.12 2.21
N GLN A 160 -22.67 -1.90 3.49
CA GLN A 160 -22.76 -0.58 4.13
C GLN A 160 -21.56 0.31 3.79
N TYR A 161 -20.48 -0.23 3.22
CA TYR A 161 -19.35 0.57 2.78
C TYR A 161 -19.73 1.41 1.56
N LEU A 162 -19.59 2.73 1.66
CA LEU A 162 -19.89 3.68 0.59
C LEU A 162 -18.57 4.28 0.06
N PRO A 163 -17.86 3.61 -0.88
CA PRO A 163 -16.62 4.14 -1.42
C PRO A 163 -16.89 5.40 -2.25
N VAL A 164 -15.97 6.37 -2.15
CA VAL A 164 -16.01 7.62 -2.94
C VAL A 164 -15.78 7.31 -4.41
N ARG A 165 -14.76 6.50 -4.71
CA ARG A 165 -14.46 6.00 -6.05
C ARG A 165 -15.19 4.69 -6.31
N LYS A 166 -15.95 4.63 -7.39
CA LYS A 166 -16.60 3.39 -7.86
C LYS A 166 -16.14 3.09 -9.28
N ASN A 167 -15.67 1.87 -9.49
CA ASN A 167 -15.37 1.40 -10.84
C ASN A 167 -16.68 1.22 -11.60
N LYS A 168 -16.68 1.62 -12.88
CA LYS A 168 -17.83 1.40 -13.75
C LYS A 168 -17.92 -0.08 -14.06
N ILE A 169 -19.02 -0.72 -13.69
CA ILE A 169 -19.24 -2.14 -14.00
C ILE A 169 -19.43 -2.25 -15.51
N VAL A 170 -18.50 -2.91 -16.19
CA VAL A 170 -18.62 -3.24 -17.60
C VAL A 170 -19.18 -4.65 -17.69
N LYS A 171 -20.33 -4.81 -18.34
CA LYS A 171 -20.90 -6.13 -18.61
C LYS A 171 -19.91 -6.89 -19.50
N GLN A 172 -19.34 -7.96 -18.99
CA GLN A 172 -18.45 -8.80 -19.76
C GLN A 172 -19.26 -9.54 -20.83
N GLN A 173 -18.71 -9.63 -22.04
CA GLN A 173 -19.25 -10.50 -23.07
C GLN A 173 -19.00 -11.94 -22.68
N GLU A 174 -19.96 -12.81 -22.96
CA GLU A 174 -19.79 -14.25 -22.77
C GLU A 174 -18.65 -14.73 -23.67
N LYS A 175 -17.59 -15.25 -23.06
CA LYS A 175 -16.42 -15.76 -23.77
C LYS A 175 -16.29 -17.25 -23.52
N GLN A 176 -15.92 -17.99 -24.57
CA GLN A 176 -15.61 -19.39 -24.44
C GLN A 176 -14.34 -19.58 -23.63
N LYS A 177 -14.25 -20.72 -22.94
CA LYS A 177 -13.08 -21.11 -22.17
C LYS A 177 -11.91 -21.40 -23.12
N GLU A 178 -11.02 -20.43 -23.23
CA GLU A 178 -9.84 -20.49 -24.10
C GLU A 178 -8.56 -20.62 -23.28
N PHE A 179 -7.58 -21.31 -23.86
CA PHE A 179 -6.28 -21.55 -23.24
C PHE A 179 -5.15 -21.14 -24.20
N VAL A 180 -4.17 -20.41 -23.67
CA VAL A 180 -2.91 -20.17 -24.38
C VAL A 180 -1.94 -21.31 -24.08
N LYS A 181 -1.26 -21.80 -25.11
CA LYS A 181 -0.20 -22.80 -24.98
C LYS A 181 1.12 -22.10 -24.72
N ILE A 182 1.82 -22.50 -23.67
CA ILE A 182 3.18 -22.06 -23.38
C ILE A 182 4.13 -23.23 -23.64
N SER A 183 4.98 -23.05 -24.65
CA SER A 183 5.98 -24.06 -25.02
C SER A 183 7.00 -24.23 -23.91
N GLY A 184 7.49 -25.45 -23.72
CA GLY A 184 8.56 -25.75 -22.79
C GLY A 184 9.89 -25.18 -23.29
N GLY A 185 10.76 -24.85 -22.36
CA GLY A 185 12.05 -24.25 -22.67
C GLY A 185 12.64 -23.50 -21.49
N LEU A 186 13.75 -22.83 -21.75
CA LEU A 186 14.41 -21.98 -20.77
C LEU A 186 13.82 -20.56 -20.85
N TYR A 187 13.28 -20.09 -19.73
CA TYR A 187 12.70 -18.76 -19.58
C TYR A 187 13.56 -17.92 -18.64
N THR A 188 13.47 -16.61 -18.82
CA THR A 188 14.02 -15.62 -17.89
C THR A 188 12.90 -15.15 -16.97
N MET A 189 13.12 -15.17 -15.65
CA MET A 189 12.15 -14.76 -14.64
C MET A 189 12.79 -13.81 -13.63
N GLY A 190 12.01 -12.88 -13.08
CA GLY A 190 12.47 -11.81 -12.20
C GLY A 190 12.56 -10.46 -12.92
N TYR A 191 12.96 -9.41 -12.19
CA TYR A 191 13.08 -8.04 -12.71
C TYR A 191 14.54 -7.66 -12.97
N ASN A 192 14.81 -6.97 -14.09
CA ASN A 192 16.14 -6.42 -14.42
C ASN A 192 16.08 -4.98 -14.96
N GLY A 193 14.93 -4.30 -14.81
CA GLY A 193 14.72 -2.95 -15.30
C GLY A 193 15.22 -1.87 -14.34
N LYS A 194 14.90 -0.60 -14.66
CA LYS A 194 15.32 0.57 -13.88
C LYS A 194 14.23 1.15 -12.97
N ASN A 195 12.98 0.71 -13.13
CA ASN A 195 11.85 1.17 -12.32
C ASN A 195 11.84 0.44 -10.97
N TYR A 196 10.96 0.89 -10.09
CA TYR A 196 10.73 0.21 -8.81
C TYR A 196 10.24 -1.23 -9.00
N CYS A 197 10.78 -2.13 -8.16
CA CYS A 197 10.27 -3.48 -7.92
C CYS A 197 10.52 -3.83 -6.45
N TYR A 198 9.78 -4.80 -5.90
CA TYR A 198 10.11 -5.35 -4.60
C TYR A 198 11.36 -6.24 -4.69
N ASP A 199 12.11 -6.35 -3.60
CA ASP A 199 13.31 -7.17 -3.52
C ASP A 199 13.06 -8.65 -3.85
N ILE A 200 11.89 -9.19 -3.49
CA ILE A 200 11.45 -10.55 -3.82
C ILE A 200 11.30 -10.82 -5.33
N GLU A 201 11.27 -9.78 -6.16
CA GLU A 201 11.22 -9.89 -7.62
C GLU A 201 12.63 -10.03 -8.23
N LEU A 202 13.68 -9.91 -7.40
CA LEU A 202 15.09 -9.98 -7.78
C LEU A 202 15.77 -11.26 -7.23
N PRO A 203 16.90 -11.69 -7.83
CA PRO A 203 17.41 -11.24 -9.12
C PRO A 203 16.70 -11.94 -10.29
N GLU A 204 16.90 -11.38 -11.49
CA GLU A 204 16.61 -12.10 -12.72
C GLU A 204 17.42 -13.40 -12.81
N HIS A 205 16.76 -14.51 -13.14
CA HIS A 205 17.37 -15.83 -13.24
C HIS A 205 16.71 -16.69 -14.34
N LYS A 206 17.36 -17.81 -14.68
CA LYS A 206 16.87 -18.77 -15.67
C LYS A 206 16.07 -19.88 -15.00
N THR A 207 14.89 -20.17 -15.54
CA THR A 207 14.05 -21.29 -15.10
C THR A 207 13.62 -22.14 -16.29
N TYR A 208 13.60 -23.45 -16.12
CA TYR A 208 13.12 -24.37 -17.16
C TYR A 208 11.64 -24.71 -16.93
N LEU A 209 10.81 -24.43 -17.92
CA LEU A 209 9.39 -24.77 -17.89
C LEU A 209 9.10 -25.95 -18.83
N LYS A 210 8.22 -26.85 -18.39
CA LYS A 210 7.61 -27.87 -19.27
C LYS A 210 6.50 -27.24 -20.10
N ASN A 211 6.07 -27.92 -21.17
CA ASN A 211 4.88 -27.51 -21.91
C ASN A 211 3.66 -27.45 -20.97
N PHE A 212 2.93 -26.33 -20.96
CA PHE A 212 1.67 -26.22 -20.23
C PHE A 212 0.68 -25.30 -20.97
N LYS A 213 -0.53 -25.21 -20.43
CA LYS A 213 -1.54 -24.26 -20.88
C LYS A 213 -2.08 -23.48 -19.69
N ILE A 214 -2.38 -22.20 -19.89
CA ILE A 214 -3.05 -21.35 -18.90
C ILE A 214 -4.30 -20.74 -19.52
N GLY A 215 -5.37 -20.62 -18.74
CA GLY A 215 -6.61 -19.98 -19.19
C GLY A 215 -6.34 -18.53 -19.57
N ILE A 216 -6.94 -18.06 -20.66
CA ILE A 216 -6.82 -16.66 -21.10
C ILE A 216 -7.57 -15.73 -20.13
N PHE A 217 -8.64 -16.25 -19.51
CA PHE A 217 -9.46 -15.54 -18.53
C PHE A 217 -9.44 -16.27 -17.18
N PRO A 218 -9.57 -15.54 -16.06
CA PRO A 218 -9.86 -16.15 -14.76
C PRO A 218 -11.19 -16.90 -14.78
N VAL A 219 -11.36 -17.82 -13.83
CA VAL A 219 -12.63 -18.54 -13.62
C VAL A 219 -13.72 -17.53 -13.26
N THR A 220 -14.87 -17.64 -13.92
CA THR A 220 -16.04 -16.79 -13.68
C THR A 220 -16.88 -17.29 -12.50
N ASN A 221 -17.73 -16.42 -11.94
CA ASN A 221 -18.71 -16.83 -10.92
C ASN A 221 -19.66 -17.92 -11.42
N GLN A 222 -20.03 -17.92 -12.70
CA GLN A 222 -20.89 -18.94 -13.30
C GLN A 222 -20.18 -20.30 -13.36
N GLU A 223 -18.94 -20.36 -13.85
CA GLU A 223 -18.15 -21.60 -13.87
C GLU A 223 -17.91 -22.15 -12.45
N TYR A 224 -17.75 -21.27 -11.46
CA TYR A 224 -17.62 -21.69 -10.06
C TYR A 224 -18.94 -22.26 -9.50
N LEU A 225 -20.08 -21.66 -9.86
CA LEU A 225 -21.40 -22.19 -9.52
C LEU A 225 -21.64 -23.57 -10.13
N GLU A 226 -21.21 -23.79 -11.37
CA GLU A 226 -21.28 -25.11 -12.03
C GLU A 226 -20.45 -26.16 -11.30
N PHE A 227 -19.29 -25.81 -10.72
CA PHE A 227 -18.49 -26.72 -9.90
C PHE A 227 -19.14 -27.09 -8.57
N MET A 228 -19.93 -26.18 -7.97
CA MET A 228 -20.59 -26.43 -6.68
C MET A 228 -21.82 -27.37 -6.79
N ASN A 229 -22.41 -27.49 -7.99
CA ASN A 229 -23.59 -28.32 -8.26
C ASN A 229 -23.21 -29.76 -8.60
#